data_AF-D2VAA2-F1
#
_entry.id   AF-D2VAA2-F1
#
_cell.length_a   1.000
_cell.length_b   1.000
_cell.length_c   1.000
_cell.angle_alpha   90.00
_cell.angle_beta   90.00
_cell.angle_gamma   90.00
#
_symmetry.space_group_name_H-M   'P 1'
#
loop_
_entity.id
_entity.type
_entity.pdbx_description
1 polymer ?
#
loop_
_entity_poly.entity_id
_entity_poly.type
_entity_poly.pdbx_seq_one_letter_code
_entity_poly.pdbx_strand_id
1 'polypeptide(L)'
;MVLRKLFSKNSSSNSSSHHNKKDHHSDETSTTSSSHQFLSNINDLLFQSVESQYKKSVMETFVIPDDLLREIFGFIENDEETCLSFQLTCWNWYLVSCSYRYQEFEIPNYGTYTFYQGAKNCYYLILPSPTNNYSTYTVPRRKPWSWNDADIITRWYRLRINPETLMIHTGDHTFSKSTGVCNHHNWKTKEVSYATCFGCEGGSVDDGRAMCDLSGTPFKFSVSFLHNGYCSYGTWNFSKDDQIISLTGGGYCGWTCPVGAADEKQAVDGGWFIKLEVISNK
;
A
#
# COMPACT_ATOMS: atom_id res chain seq x y z
N MET A 1 -26.23 11.83 -6.90
CA MET A 1 -26.87 10.61 -7.43
C MET A 1 -26.47 10.35 -8.90
N VAL A 2 -25.17 10.39 -9.23
CA VAL A 2 -24.66 10.15 -10.62
C VAL A 2 -23.52 9.12 -10.65
N LEU A 3 -22.86 8.82 -9.53
CA LEU A 3 -21.70 7.90 -9.48
C LEU A 3 -22.04 6.40 -9.61
N ARG A 4 -23.30 5.98 -9.54
CA ARG A 4 -23.67 4.55 -9.67
C ARG A 4 -23.70 4.00 -11.11
N LYS A 5 -23.59 4.85 -12.15
CA LYS A 5 -23.70 4.39 -13.55
C LYS A 5 -22.38 3.98 -14.21
N LEU A 6 -21.23 4.32 -13.64
CA LEU A 6 -19.92 4.02 -14.26
C LEU A 6 -19.40 2.59 -13.98
N PHE A 7 -19.97 1.87 -13.00
CA PHE A 7 -19.51 0.51 -12.63
C PHE A 7 -20.45 -0.63 -13.07
N SER A 8 -21.47 -0.35 -13.89
CA SER A 8 -22.53 -1.34 -14.23
C SER A 8 -22.40 -1.97 -15.63
N LYS A 9 -21.37 -1.66 -16.41
CA LYS A 9 -21.18 -2.25 -17.75
C LYS A 9 -19.83 -2.94 -17.83
N ASN A 10 -19.76 -4.15 -17.27
CA ASN A 10 -18.92 -5.23 -17.78
C ASN A 10 -19.33 -6.55 -17.09
N SER A 11 -20.52 -7.02 -17.45
CA SER A 11 -20.95 -8.39 -17.17
C SER A 11 -21.94 -8.84 -18.24
N SER A 12 -21.42 -9.39 -19.34
CA SER A 12 -22.11 -10.42 -20.12
C SER A 12 -21.12 -11.17 -21.01
N SER A 13 -21.10 -12.47 -20.78
CA SER A 13 -20.42 -13.58 -21.44
C SER A 13 -20.50 -13.62 -22.97
N ASN A 14 -19.49 -14.23 -23.61
CA ASN A 14 -19.77 -15.27 -24.61
C ASN A 14 -18.61 -16.27 -24.75
N SER A 15 -19.00 -17.55 -24.72
CA SER A 15 -18.21 -18.73 -25.04
C SER A 15 -18.34 -19.09 -26.53
N SER A 16 -17.25 -19.49 -27.18
CA SER A 16 -17.20 -20.68 -28.06
C SER A 16 -15.80 -20.91 -28.64
N SER A 17 -15.54 -22.19 -28.90
CA SER A 17 -14.28 -22.86 -29.24
C SER A 17 -14.04 -23.05 -30.74
N HIS A 18 -12.78 -22.98 -31.21
CA HIS A 18 -12.04 -24.08 -31.89
C HIS A 18 -10.72 -23.63 -32.57
N HIS A 19 -9.70 -24.51 -32.48
CA HIS A 19 -8.48 -24.78 -33.29
C HIS A 19 -8.03 -23.78 -34.39
N ASN A 20 -6.74 -23.47 -34.63
CA ASN A 20 -5.60 -24.39 -34.82
C ASN A 20 -4.24 -23.63 -34.97
N LYS A 21 -3.13 -24.31 -34.61
CA LYS A 21 -1.73 -24.28 -35.15
C LYS A 21 -0.87 -23.00 -35.34
N LYS A 22 0.25 -23.01 -34.59
CA LYS A 22 1.69 -22.99 -34.97
C LYS A 22 2.37 -21.80 -35.70
N ASP A 23 3.49 -21.41 -35.05
CA ASP A 23 4.83 -21.03 -35.52
C ASP A 23 5.20 -19.54 -35.79
N HIS A 24 6.36 -19.18 -35.18
CA HIS A 24 7.39 -18.17 -35.47
C HIS A 24 7.44 -16.77 -34.80
N HIS A 25 8.65 -16.55 -34.22
CA HIS A 25 9.40 -15.34 -33.84
C HIS A 25 8.86 -13.95 -34.21
N SER A 26 8.86 -13.06 -33.20
CA SER A 26 9.47 -11.73 -33.29
C SER A 26 9.70 -11.14 -31.89
N ASP A 27 10.80 -10.42 -31.74
CA ASP A 27 11.13 -9.52 -30.63
C ASP A 27 9.97 -8.57 -30.28
N GLU A 28 9.84 -8.20 -29.01
CA GLU A 28 9.31 -6.88 -28.65
C GLU A 28 9.78 -6.44 -27.25
N THR A 29 10.77 -5.56 -27.29
CA THR A 29 11.12 -4.58 -26.26
C THR A 29 9.93 -3.70 -25.88
N SER A 30 9.95 -3.18 -24.64
CA SER A 30 9.13 -2.10 -24.07
C SER A 30 7.97 -2.51 -23.15
N THR A 31 8.24 -2.57 -21.84
CA THR A 31 7.21 -2.64 -20.79
C THR A 31 7.35 -1.57 -19.72
N THR A 32 8.32 -0.66 -19.82
CA THR A 32 8.52 0.46 -18.89
C THR A 32 7.59 1.65 -19.13
N SER A 33 6.80 1.65 -20.21
CA SER A 33 5.86 2.73 -20.58
C SER A 33 4.48 2.62 -19.92
N SER A 34 4.10 1.44 -19.42
CA SER A 34 2.70 1.10 -19.14
C SER A 34 2.12 1.74 -17.86
N SER A 35 2.91 1.88 -16.79
CA SER A 35 2.42 2.44 -15.52
C SER A 35 2.33 3.96 -15.53
N HIS A 36 3.28 4.64 -16.18
CA HIS A 36 3.19 6.08 -16.47
C HIS A 36 2.00 6.41 -17.38
N GLN A 37 1.77 5.59 -18.41
CA GLN A 37 0.60 5.75 -19.29
C GLN A 37 -0.72 5.48 -18.58
N PHE A 38 -0.79 4.54 -17.62
CA PHE A 38 -2.03 4.25 -16.93
C PHE A 38 -2.45 5.38 -15.97
N LEU A 39 -1.50 5.94 -15.21
CA LEU A 39 -1.75 7.09 -14.35
C LEU A 39 -1.98 8.38 -15.15
N SER A 40 -1.28 8.57 -16.28
CA SER A 40 -1.58 9.70 -17.19
C SER A 40 -2.99 9.59 -17.76
N ASN A 41 -3.42 8.40 -18.20
CA ASN A 41 -4.73 8.20 -18.82
C ASN A 41 -5.90 8.41 -17.84
N ILE A 42 -5.75 8.04 -16.56
CA ILE A 42 -6.76 8.33 -15.54
C ILE A 42 -6.85 9.83 -15.27
N ASN A 43 -5.70 10.50 -15.20
CA ASN A 43 -5.65 11.96 -15.02
C ASN A 43 -6.24 12.68 -16.25
N ASP A 44 -6.01 12.20 -17.47
CA ASP A 44 -6.55 12.77 -18.71
C ASP A 44 -8.08 12.59 -18.82
N LEU A 45 -8.62 11.47 -18.35
CA LEU A 45 -10.07 11.24 -18.31
C LEU A 45 -10.76 12.09 -17.23
N LEU A 46 -10.12 12.26 -16.07
CA LEU A 46 -10.57 13.21 -15.05
C LEU A 46 -10.52 14.65 -15.59
N PHE A 47 -9.44 14.99 -16.30
CA PHE A 47 -9.20 16.29 -16.93
C PHE A 47 -10.30 16.66 -17.93
N GLN A 48 -10.66 15.76 -18.85
CA GLN A 48 -11.76 15.99 -19.81
C GLN A 48 -13.13 16.15 -19.13
N SER A 49 -13.37 15.42 -18.03
CA SER A 49 -14.62 15.51 -17.28
C SER A 49 -14.75 16.84 -16.52
N VAL A 50 -13.65 17.35 -15.97
CA VAL A 50 -13.62 18.65 -15.29
C VAL A 50 -13.76 19.76 -16.33
N GLU A 51 -12.96 19.78 -17.40
CA GLU A 51 -13.01 20.84 -18.43
C GLU A 51 -14.42 21.02 -19.05
N SER A 52 -15.14 19.91 -19.23
CA SER A 52 -16.55 19.88 -19.69
C SER A 52 -17.53 20.58 -18.74
N GLN A 53 -17.32 20.51 -17.43
CA GLN A 53 -18.23 21.09 -16.43
C GLN A 53 -18.02 22.60 -16.21
N TYR A 54 -16.83 23.15 -16.47
CA TYR A 54 -16.46 24.51 -16.04
C TYR A 54 -16.72 25.64 -17.04
N LYS A 55 -17.26 25.35 -18.23
CA LYS A 55 -17.51 26.39 -19.25
C LYS A 55 -18.63 27.40 -18.91
N LYS A 56 -19.22 27.39 -17.70
CA LYS A 56 -20.37 28.27 -17.40
C LYS A 56 -20.60 28.64 -15.94
N SER A 57 -19.70 29.41 -15.32
CA SER A 57 -20.11 30.54 -14.44
C SER A 57 -18.92 31.41 -14.06
N VAL A 58 -18.98 32.69 -14.43
CA VAL A 58 -18.09 33.72 -13.92
C VAL A 58 -18.68 34.20 -12.59
N MET A 59 -18.08 33.77 -11.47
CA MET A 59 -18.13 34.53 -10.21
C MET A 59 -16.85 35.35 -10.14
N GLU A 60 -16.96 36.64 -9.83
CA GLU A 60 -15.83 37.53 -9.60
C GLU A 60 -14.90 36.91 -8.54
N THR A 61 -13.69 36.57 -8.97
CA THR A 61 -12.84 35.57 -8.31
C THR A 61 -12.10 36.14 -7.12
N PHE A 62 -12.51 35.76 -5.91
CA PHE A 62 -11.60 35.72 -4.77
C PHE A 62 -10.53 34.65 -5.07
N VAL A 63 -9.38 35.08 -5.56
CA VAL A 63 -8.24 34.19 -5.80
C VAL A 63 -7.54 33.96 -4.47
N ILE A 64 -7.75 32.78 -3.90
CA ILE A 64 -6.99 32.33 -2.73
C ILE A 64 -5.54 32.09 -3.19
N PRO A 65 -4.53 32.72 -2.58
CA PRO A 65 -3.14 32.46 -2.91
C PRO A 65 -2.78 30.98 -2.73
N ASP A 66 -1.93 30.45 -3.61
CA ASP A 66 -1.55 29.03 -3.59
C ASP A 66 -0.94 28.59 -2.24
N ASP A 67 -0.18 29.46 -1.58
CA ASP A 67 0.38 29.16 -0.25
C ASP A 67 -0.71 28.95 0.81
N LEU A 68 -1.79 29.73 0.74
CA LEU A 68 -2.92 29.55 1.65
C LEU A 68 -3.71 28.28 1.32
N LEU A 69 -3.85 27.94 0.04
CA LEU A 69 -4.42 26.66 -0.39
C LEU A 69 -3.57 25.47 0.09
N ARG A 70 -2.23 25.58 0.06
CA ARG A 70 -1.33 24.54 0.59
C ARG A 70 -1.51 24.36 2.10
N GLU A 71 -1.64 25.44 2.86
CA GLU A 71 -1.93 25.34 4.29
C GLU A 71 -3.31 24.71 4.55
N ILE A 72 -4.33 25.03 3.75
CA ILE A 72 -5.64 24.35 3.80
C ILE A 72 -5.49 22.83 3.57
N PHE A 73 -4.73 22.41 2.57
CA PHE A 73 -4.45 20.98 2.35
C PHE A 73 -3.63 20.35 3.49
N GLY A 74 -2.81 21.14 4.17
CA GLY A 74 -2.17 20.79 5.44
C GLY A 74 -3.17 20.34 6.51
N PHE A 75 -4.30 21.04 6.63
CA PHE A 75 -5.35 20.76 7.61
C PHE A 75 -6.29 19.61 7.22
N ILE A 76 -6.38 19.26 5.94
CA ILE A 76 -7.18 18.11 5.46
C ILE A 76 -6.48 16.78 5.75
N GLU A 77 -5.19 16.83 6.10
CA GLU A 77 -4.37 15.69 6.55
C GLU A 77 -4.48 14.44 5.66
N ASN A 78 -5.13 13.37 6.12
CA ASN A 78 -5.28 12.10 5.38
C ASN A 78 -6.70 11.89 4.82
N ASP A 79 -7.58 12.91 4.88
CA ASP A 79 -8.94 12.83 4.36
C ASP A 79 -8.94 12.92 2.82
N GLU A 80 -8.85 11.75 2.18
CA GLU A 80 -8.80 11.63 0.72
C GLU A 80 -10.11 12.07 0.07
N GLU A 81 -11.27 11.84 0.70
CA GLU A 81 -12.57 12.19 0.14
C GLU A 81 -12.75 13.71 0.09
N THR A 82 -12.41 14.39 1.19
CA THR A 82 -12.39 15.85 1.24
C THR A 82 -11.38 16.42 0.25
N CYS A 83 -10.17 15.84 0.13
CA CYS A 83 -9.20 16.28 -0.87
C CYS A 83 -9.70 16.13 -2.31
N LEU A 84 -10.30 14.99 -2.66
CA LEU A 84 -10.89 14.78 -3.98
C LEU A 84 -12.01 15.78 -4.25
N SER A 85 -12.83 16.09 -3.25
CA SER A 85 -13.90 17.09 -3.38
C SER A 85 -13.33 18.49 -3.70
N PHE A 86 -12.22 18.88 -3.06
CA PHE A 86 -11.53 20.13 -3.37
C PHE A 86 -10.87 20.13 -4.75
N GLN A 87 -10.26 19.02 -5.17
CA GLN A 87 -9.69 18.87 -6.51
C GLN A 87 -10.75 19.06 -7.61
N LEU A 88 -11.98 18.65 -7.33
CA LEU A 88 -13.12 18.84 -8.23
C LEU A 88 -13.73 20.25 -8.17
N THR A 89 -13.19 21.18 -7.37
CA THR A 89 -13.77 22.53 -7.18
C THR A 89 -13.37 23.51 -8.28
N CYS A 90 -12.10 23.54 -8.69
CA CYS A 90 -11.63 24.19 -9.92
C CYS A 90 -10.18 23.80 -10.23
N TRP A 91 -9.68 24.20 -11.40
CA TRP A 91 -8.32 23.88 -11.85
C TRP A 91 -7.22 24.30 -10.88
N ASN A 92 -7.33 25.48 -10.24
CA ASN A 92 -6.29 25.93 -9.30
C ASN A 92 -6.22 25.03 -8.07
N TRP A 93 -7.37 24.64 -7.51
CA TRP A 93 -7.43 23.71 -6.38
C TRP A 93 -6.88 22.34 -6.75
N TYR A 94 -7.18 21.84 -7.96
CA TYR A 94 -6.59 20.61 -8.48
C TYR A 94 -5.06 20.68 -8.52
N LEU A 95 -4.49 21.71 -9.14
CA LEU A 95 -3.03 21.87 -9.26
C LEU A 95 -2.33 22.00 -7.91
N VAL A 96 -2.87 22.83 -7.01
CA VAL A 96 -2.29 23.00 -5.66
C VAL A 96 -2.43 21.71 -4.86
N SER A 97 -3.56 21.02 -4.95
CA SER A 97 -3.73 19.72 -4.29
C SER A 97 -2.73 18.70 -4.80
N CYS A 98 -2.57 18.57 -6.12
CA CYS A 98 -1.62 17.63 -6.71
C CYS A 98 -0.18 17.96 -6.29
N SER A 99 0.21 19.23 -6.38
CA SER A 99 1.55 19.66 -5.94
C SER A 99 1.75 19.69 -4.42
N TYR A 100 0.72 19.45 -3.61
CA TYR A 100 0.82 19.18 -2.18
C TYR A 100 0.88 17.67 -1.91
N ARG A 101 0.00 16.89 -2.57
CA ARG A 101 -0.15 15.45 -2.38
C ARG A 101 0.94 14.62 -3.04
N TYR A 102 1.62 15.13 -4.05
CA TYR A 102 2.69 14.43 -4.74
C TYR A 102 3.95 15.27 -4.63
N GLN A 103 4.81 14.87 -3.70
CA GLN A 103 6.07 15.55 -3.41
C GLN A 103 7.21 14.79 -4.06
N GLU A 104 8.08 15.53 -4.73
CA GLU A 104 9.28 15.01 -5.37
C GLU A 104 10.46 15.06 -4.41
N PHE A 105 11.24 14.00 -4.38
CA PHE A 105 12.43 13.85 -3.55
C PHE A 105 13.58 13.36 -4.40
N GLU A 106 14.73 14.02 -4.27
CA GLU A 106 15.96 13.56 -4.89
C GLU A 106 16.58 12.46 -4.04
N ILE A 107 16.76 11.27 -4.63
CA ILE A 107 17.49 10.17 -4.02
C ILE A 107 18.91 10.17 -4.60
N PRO A 108 19.95 10.36 -3.76
CA PRO A 108 21.33 10.46 -4.24
C PRO A 108 21.72 9.29 -5.14
N ASN A 109 22.25 9.60 -6.33
CA ASN A 109 22.68 8.66 -7.38
C ASN A 109 21.55 7.95 -8.14
N TYR A 110 20.29 8.21 -7.81
CA TYR A 110 19.13 7.53 -8.42
C TYR A 110 18.13 8.49 -9.08
N GLY A 111 18.19 9.78 -8.77
CA GLY A 111 17.36 10.81 -9.36
C GLY A 111 16.12 11.13 -8.52
N THR A 112 15.13 11.75 -9.15
CA THR A 112 13.93 12.26 -8.50
C THR A 112 12.81 11.22 -8.46
N TYR A 113 12.18 11.07 -7.30
CA TYR A 113 11.06 10.16 -7.08
C TYR A 113 9.89 10.87 -6.41
N THR A 114 8.68 10.53 -6.83
CA THR A 114 7.45 11.09 -6.28
C THR A 114 6.88 10.20 -5.18
N PHE A 115 6.59 10.80 -4.02
CA PHE A 115 5.87 10.14 -2.93
C PHE A 115 4.54 10.84 -2.64
N TYR A 116 3.57 10.07 -2.17
CA TYR A 116 2.29 10.63 -1.74
C TYR A 116 2.45 11.29 -0.37
N GLN A 117 2.04 12.55 -0.21
CA GLN A 117 1.96 13.23 1.08
C GLN A 117 0.54 13.14 1.64
N GLY A 118 0.40 12.49 2.80
CA GLY A 118 -0.78 12.53 3.64
C GLY A 118 -0.82 13.82 4.47
N ALA A 119 -0.81 13.69 5.79
CA ALA A 119 -0.55 14.83 6.68
C ALA A 119 0.77 15.56 6.35
N LYS A 120 0.95 16.78 6.85
CA LYS A 120 2.16 17.58 6.61
C LYS A 120 3.40 16.76 7.00
N ASN A 121 4.39 16.72 6.12
CA ASN A 121 5.64 15.94 6.28
C ASN A 121 5.44 14.42 6.47
N CYS A 122 4.31 13.89 5.98
CA CYS A 122 3.97 12.48 6.05
C CYS A 122 3.92 11.84 4.68
N TYR A 123 4.95 11.07 4.32
CA TYR A 123 5.11 10.52 2.97
C TYR A 123 4.79 9.04 2.89
N TYR A 124 4.22 8.62 1.78
CA TYR A 124 3.77 7.27 1.57
C TYR A 124 4.16 6.76 0.19
N LEU A 125 4.65 5.51 0.17
CA LEU A 125 4.81 4.72 -1.04
C LEU A 125 3.47 4.07 -1.38
N ILE A 126 2.97 4.34 -2.58
CA ILE A 126 1.74 3.71 -3.09
C ILE A 126 2.06 2.29 -3.52
N LEU A 127 1.26 1.30 -3.07
CA LEU A 127 1.46 -0.10 -3.42
C LEU A 127 0.62 -0.45 -4.67
N PRO A 128 1.24 -0.86 -5.79
CA PRO A 128 0.51 -1.16 -7.03
C PRO A 128 -0.40 -2.40 -6.92
N SER A 129 -0.06 -3.34 -6.03
CA SER A 129 -0.77 -4.61 -5.86
C SER A 129 -1.36 -4.73 -4.44
N PRO A 130 -2.47 -4.04 -4.11
CA PRO A 130 -3.03 -4.02 -2.75
C PRO A 130 -3.58 -5.38 -2.29
N THR A 131 -3.87 -6.30 -3.20
CA THR A 131 -4.28 -7.67 -2.86
C THR A 131 -3.12 -8.52 -2.35
N ASN A 132 -1.89 -8.22 -2.79
CA ASN A 132 -0.66 -8.93 -2.45
C ASN A 132 0.15 -8.26 -1.32
N ASN A 133 -0.47 -7.32 -0.60
CA ASN A 133 0.16 -6.66 0.53
C ASN A 133 -0.70 -6.87 1.78
N TYR A 134 -0.36 -7.87 2.58
CA TYR A 134 -1.13 -8.23 3.77
C TYR A 134 -0.28 -8.88 4.86
N SER A 135 -0.79 -8.81 6.08
CA SER A 135 -0.21 -9.37 7.30
C SER A 135 -1.32 -10.04 8.12
N THR A 136 -1.03 -11.18 8.75
CA THR A 136 -2.04 -11.92 9.51
C THR A 136 -1.64 -12.26 10.93
N TYR A 137 -2.66 -12.38 11.78
CA TYR A 137 -2.61 -13.13 13.03
C TYR A 137 -3.58 -14.29 12.87
N THR A 138 -3.07 -15.52 12.89
CA THR A 138 -3.92 -16.71 12.83
C THR A 138 -4.29 -17.17 14.24
N VAL A 139 -5.58 -17.15 14.55
CA VAL A 139 -6.10 -17.56 15.86
C VAL A 139 -6.08 -19.08 15.94
N PRO A 140 -5.50 -19.67 17.00
CA PRO A 140 -5.40 -21.11 17.11
C PRO A 140 -6.77 -21.74 17.33
N ARG A 141 -6.97 -22.95 16.81
CA ARG A 141 -8.22 -23.70 16.91
C ARG A 141 -8.57 -24.07 18.34
N ARG A 142 -7.56 -24.21 19.21
CA ARG A 142 -7.73 -24.41 20.66
C ARG A 142 -8.38 -23.20 21.37
N LYS A 143 -8.52 -22.05 20.68
CA LYS A 143 -9.18 -20.79 21.10
C LYS A 143 -9.18 -20.51 22.61
N PRO A 144 -8.02 -20.24 23.23
CA PRO A 144 -7.93 -20.14 24.68
C PRO A 144 -8.34 -18.76 25.24
N TRP A 145 -8.50 -17.71 24.42
CA TRP A 145 -8.64 -16.33 24.92
C TRP A 145 -10.05 -15.76 24.86
N SER A 146 -10.78 -15.90 23.74
CA SER A 146 -12.15 -15.38 23.61
C SER A 146 -12.94 -16.08 22.52
N TRP A 147 -14.25 -16.24 22.75
CA TRP A 147 -15.20 -16.81 21.77
C TRP A 147 -15.38 -15.94 20.52
N ASN A 148 -15.09 -14.63 20.63
CA ASN A 148 -15.20 -13.68 19.53
C ASN A 148 -13.91 -13.57 18.71
N ASP A 149 -12.85 -14.29 19.07
CA ASP A 149 -11.59 -14.23 18.34
C ASP A 149 -11.71 -14.88 16.97
N ALA A 150 -11.20 -14.16 15.98
CA ALA A 150 -11.11 -14.53 14.57
C ALA A 150 -9.81 -13.98 13.98
N ASP A 151 -9.27 -14.69 12.98
CA ASP A 151 -8.02 -14.32 12.31
C ASP A 151 -8.00 -12.85 11.91
N ILE A 152 -6.92 -12.17 12.26
CA ILE A 152 -6.71 -10.79 11.82
C ILE A 152 -6.06 -10.84 10.44
N ILE A 153 -6.61 -10.07 9.50
CA ILE A 153 -5.99 -9.84 8.19
C ILE A 153 -5.92 -8.34 7.99
N THR A 154 -4.71 -7.78 8.03
CA THR A 154 -4.44 -6.37 7.71
C THR A 154 -3.93 -6.27 6.29
N ARG A 155 -4.62 -5.51 5.45
CA ARG A 155 -4.24 -5.23 4.06
C ARG A 155 -3.72 -3.82 3.92
N TRP A 156 -2.67 -3.66 3.13
CA TRP A 156 -1.92 -2.41 3.01
C TRP A 156 -2.09 -1.85 1.60
N TYR A 157 -2.40 -0.56 1.51
CA TYR A 157 -2.61 0.16 0.24
C TYR A 157 -1.48 1.17 -0.01
N ARG A 158 -0.94 1.76 1.05
CA ARG A 158 0.26 2.60 1.01
C ARG A 158 1.11 2.31 2.26
N LEU A 159 2.41 2.51 2.14
CA LEU A 159 3.34 2.34 3.25
C LEU A 159 3.94 3.67 3.63
N ARG A 160 3.93 4.00 4.92
CA ARG A 160 4.63 5.18 5.43
C ARG A 160 6.12 5.04 5.19
N ILE A 161 6.70 5.98 4.48
CA ILE A 161 8.12 6.00 4.13
C ILE A 161 8.77 7.29 4.61
N ASN A 162 10.05 7.20 4.98
CA ASN A 162 10.93 8.35 5.10
C ASN A 162 11.71 8.47 3.78
N PRO A 163 11.46 9.49 2.94
CA PRO A 163 12.10 9.62 1.62
C PRO A 163 13.62 9.77 1.67
N GLU A 164 14.18 10.36 2.74
CA GLU A 164 15.63 10.57 2.87
C GLU A 164 16.35 9.26 3.20
N THR A 165 15.73 8.40 4.01
CA THR A 165 16.34 7.16 4.49
C THR A 165 15.77 5.91 3.81
N LEU A 166 14.72 6.03 3.01
CA LEU A 166 13.97 4.91 2.42
C LEU A 166 13.58 3.82 3.43
N MET A 167 13.37 4.21 4.68
CA MET A 167 12.85 3.33 5.72
C MET A 167 11.33 3.34 5.65
N ILE A 168 10.71 2.18 5.80
CA ILE A 168 9.26 2.01 5.95
C ILE A 168 8.91 1.87 7.42
N HIS A 169 7.86 2.58 7.85
CA HIS A 169 7.24 2.42 9.15
C HIS A 169 6.17 1.31 9.09
N THR A 170 6.44 0.17 9.70
CA THR A 170 5.58 -1.03 9.60
C THR A 170 4.30 -0.94 10.41
N GLY A 171 4.19 0.02 11.34
CA GLY A 171 3.04 0.21 12.22
C GLY A 171 2.11 1.35 11.84
N ASP A 172 2.31 2.02 10.70
CA ASP A 172 1.47 3.16 10.30
C ASP A 172 0.22 2.67 9.54
N HIS A 173 -0.87 2.46 10.27
CA HIS A 173 -2.10 1.89 9.72
C HIS A 173 -2.98 2.88 8.91
N THR A 174 -2.52 4.12 8.67
CA THR A 174 -3.30 5.19 8.00
C THR A 174 -3.93 4.74 6.68
N PHE A 175 -3.17 4.00 5.86
CA PHE A 175 -3.64 3.48 4.57
C PHE A 175 -3.66 1.95 4.57
N SER A 176 -4.23 1.39 5.62
CA SER A 176 -4.47 -0.05 5.76
C SER A 176 -5.94 -0.33 6.11
N LYS A 177 -6.38 -1.56 5.90
CA LYS A 177 -7.70 -2.04 6.33
C LYS A 177 -7.57 -3.41 6.94
N SER A 178 -8.14 -3.57 8.13
CA SER A 178 -8.09 -4.84 8.85
C SER A 178 -9.48 -5.46 9.02
N THR A 179 -9.50 -6.78 9.07
CA THR A 179 -10.66 -7.59 9.47
C THR A 179 -10.28 -8.53 10.59
N GLY A 180 -11.26 -9.01 11.36
CA GLY A 180 -11.02 -9.93 12.47
C GLY A 180 -10.72 -9.21 13.78
N VAL A 181 -10.52 -10.01 14.82
CA VAL A 181 -10.15 -9.53 16.16
C VAL A 181 -9.48 -10.67 16.90
N CYS A 182 -8.34 -10.40 17.52
CA CYS A 182 -7.68 -11.33 18.42
C CYS A 182 -7.31 -10.63 19.71
N ASN A 183 -7.73 -11.19 20.84
CA ASN A 183 -7.48 -10.61 22.15
C ASN A 183 -6.14 -11.07 22.77
N HIS A 184 -5.29 -11.79 22.03
CA HIS A 184 -3.97 -12.19 22.51
C HIS A 184 -3.11 -10.99 22.91
N HIS A 185 -3.01 -9.98 22.03
CA HIS A 185 -2.38 -8.70 22.33
C HIS A 185 -3.45 -7.68 22.70
N ASN A 186 -3.86 -7.66 23.97
CA ASN A 186 -5.03 -6.91 24.45
C ASN A 186 -4.98 -5.37 24.20
N TRP A 187 -3.81 -4.81 23.86
CA TRP A 187 -3.62 -3.40 23.51
C TRP A 187 -3.71 -3.11 22.00
N LYS A 188 -3.63 -4.13 21.15
CA LYS A 188 -3.75 -3.99 19.68
C LYS A 188 -4.41 -5.24 19.11
N THR A 189 -5.74 -5.23 19.12
CA THR A 189 -6.54 -6.44 18.90
C THR A 189 -7.06 -6.63 17.48
N LYS A 190 -6.84 -5.66 16.58
CA LYS A 190 -7.48 -5.63 15.26
C LYS A 190 -6.51 -5.49 14.10
N GLU A 191 -5.22 -5.34 14.37
CA GLU A 191 -4.24 -4.94 13.37
C GLU A 191 -2.94 -5.70 13.55
N VAL A 192 -2.28 -6.00 12.41
CA VAL A 192 -0.97 -6.63 12.37
C VAL A 192 -0.05 -5.76 11.52
N SER A 193 1.12 -5.42 12.05
CA SER A 193 2.14 -4.61 11.38
C SER A 193 2.57 -5.19 10.04
N TYR A 194 2.98 -4.32 9.12
CA TYR A 194 3.45 -4.70 7.79
C TYR A 194 4.66 -5.64 7.87
N ALA A 195 4.76 -6.58 6.93
CA ALA A 195 5.78 -7.62 6.88
C ALA A 195 5.92 -8.42 8.18
N THR A 196 4.84 -8.57 8.93
CA THR A 196 4.79 -9.38 10.16
C THR A 196 3.65 -10.38 10.06
N CYS A 197 3.81 -11.58 10.63
CA CYS A 197 2.73 -12.53 10.83
C CYS A 197 2.87 -13.34 12.11
N PHE A 198 1.75 -13.62 12.76
CA PHE A 198 1.66 -14.28 14.07
C PHE A 198 0.80 -15.54 14.01
N GLY A 199 1.05 -16.47 14.93
CA GLY A 199 0.27 -17.70 15.10
C GLY A 199 0.54 -18.39 16.43
N CYS A 200 -0.45 -19.11 16.95
CA CYS A 200 -0.44 -19.70 18.30
C CYS A 200 -0.91 -21.16 18.37
N GLU A 201 -0.96 -21.86 17.24
CA GLU A 201 -1.56 -23.18 17.14
C GLU A 201 -0.75 -24.24 17.89
N GLY A 202 0.54 -24.36 17.60
CA GLY A 202 1.34 -25.52 17.95
C GLY A 202 2.82 -25.33 17.63
N GLY A 203 3.70 -26.03 18.35
CA GLY A 203 5.11 -26.11 17.94
C GLY A 203 5.22 -26.63 16.51
N SER A 204 6.11 -26.03 15.73
CA SER A 204 6.32 -26.35 14.30
C SER A 204 5.12 -26.09 13.37
N VAL A 205 4.12 -25.31 13.82
CA VAL A 205 2.99 -24.87 12.96
C VAL A 205 3.21 -23.44 12.53
N ASP A 206 3.40 -23.19 11.25
CA ASP A 206 3.48 -21.85 10.66
C ASP A 206 2.17 -21.53 9.93
N ASP A 207 1.14 -21.11 10.64
CA ASP A 207 -0.19 -20.80 10.10
C ASP A 207 -0.41 -19.31 9.84
N GLY A 208 0.43 -18.44 10.41
CA GLY A 208 0.51 -17.02 10.07
C GLY A 208 1.10 -16.80 8.68
N ARG A 209 0.57 -15.81 7.95
CA ARG A 209 0.97 -15.48 6.58
C ARG A 209 1.15 -13.98 6.43
N ALA A 210 2.15 -13.57 5.67
CA ALA A 210 2.23 -12.21 5.14
C ALA A 210 2.81 -12.21 3.73
N MET A 211 2.36 -11.26 2.91
CA MET A 211 2.88 -11.01 1.58
C MET A 211 3.17 -9.51 1.46
N CYS A 212 4.33 -9.19 0.91
CA CYS A 212 4.80 -7.84 0.67
C CYS A 212 5.21 -7.75 -0.80
N ASP A 213 4.61 -6.86 -1.57
CA ASP A 213 4.80 -6.80 -3.02
C ASP A 213 4.99 -5.34 -3.46
N LEU A 214 6.23 -5.01 -3.82
CA LEU A 214 6.66 -3.72 -4.35
C LEU A 214 6.74 -3.73 -5.88
N SER A 215 6.28 -4.79 -6.55
CA SER A 215 6.28 -4.88 -8.01
C SER A 215 5.64 -3.65 -8.64
N GLY A 216 6.29 -3.12 -9.67
CA GLY A 216 5.83 -1.90 -10.36
C GLY A 216 6.25 -0.60 -9.67
N THR A 217 6.91 -0.69 -8.51
CA THR A 217 7.69 0.43 -7.94
C THR A 217 9.17 0.27 -8.32
N PRO A 218 9.97 1.35 -8.25
CA PRO A 218 11.41 1.29 -8.49
C PRO A 218 12.21 0.78 -7.28
N PHE A 219 11.53 0.22 -6.27
CA PHE A 219 12.15 -0.19 -5.01
C PHE A 219 12.15 -1.71 -4.86
N LYS A 220 13.17 -2.21 -4.17
CA LYS A 220 13.27 -3.57 -3.66
C LYS A 220 13.53 -3.54 -2.15
N PHE A 221 13.28 -4.66 -1.49
CA PHE A 221 13.49 -4.80 -0.07
C PHE A 221 14.97 -5.04 0.26
N SER A 222 15.47 -4.38 1.30
CA SER A 222 16.79 -4.62 1.90
C SER A 222 16.60 -4.83 3.40
N VAL A 223 16.11 -6.02 3.76
CA VAL A 223 15.68 -6.34 5.12
C VAL A 223 15.98 -7.79 5.45
N SER A 224 16.21 -8.06 6.74
CA SER A 224 16.29 -9.42 7.27
C SER A 224 15.13 -9.68 8.22
N PHE A 225 14.75 -10.95 8.35
CA PHE A 225 13.68 -11.40 9.22
C PHE A 225 14.22 -12.30 10.33
N LEU A 226 13.43 -12.43 11.38
CA LEU A 226 13.66 -13.39 12.45
C LEU A 226 12.34 -14.06 12.84
N HIS A 227 12.47 -15.20 13.52
CA HIS A 227 11.38 -15.81 14.27
C HIS A 227 11.59 -15.55 15.75
N ASN A 228 10.53 -15.20 16.46
CA ASN A 228 10.57 -15.04 17.91
C ASN A 228 9.22 -15.42 18.54
N GLY A 229 9.17 -15.47 19.86
CA GLY A 229 8.06 -15.98 20.64
C GLY A 229 8.25 -17.43 21.06
N TYR A 230 7.22 -18.01 21.66
CA TYR A 230 7.33 -19.33 22.26
C TYR A 230 7.17 -20.43 21.21
N CYS A 231 8.18 -21.29 21.09
CA CYS A 231 8.28 -22.34 20.07
C CYS A 231 7.95 -21.83 18.65
N SER A 232 8.53 -20.69 18.29
CA SER A 232 8.28 -20.03 17.00
C SER A 232 8.67 -20.88 15.80
N TYR A 233 7.91 -20.79 14.72
CA TYR A 233 8.18 -21.49 13.47
C TYR A 233 7.74 -20.65 12.27
N GLY A 234 8.42 -20.79 11.14
CA GLY A 234 8.11 -20.05 9.93
C GLY A 234 9.21 -20.09 8.89
N THR A 235 9.02 -19.33 7.82
CA THR A 235 9.95 -19.15 6.71
C THR A 235 9.77 -17.75 6.11
N TRP A 236 10.75 -17.30 5.33
CA TRP A 236 10.60 -16.16 4.45
C TRP A 236 11.32 -16.42 3.14
N ASN A 237 10.75 -15.94 2.04
CA ASN A 237 11.34 -16.07 0.72
C ASN A 237 11.23 -14.76 -0.05
N PHE A 238 12.35 -14.31 -0.60
CA PHE A 238 12.42 -13.19 -1.53
C PHE A 238 12.27 -13.71 -2.96
N SER A 239 11.63 -12.91 -3.81
CA SER A 239 11.50 -13.20 -5.23
C SER A 239 11.37 -11.92 -6.04
N LYS A 240 11.51 -12.05 -7.37
CA LYS A 240 11.41 -10.94 -8.32
C LYS A 240 12.36 -9.79 -7.96
N ASP A 241 13.67 -10.11 -7.98
CA ASP A 241 14.75 -9.17 -7.64
C ASP A 241 14.53 -8.46 -6.30
N ASP A 242 14.11 -9.25 -5.29
CA ASP A 242 13.79 -8.82 -3.93
C ASP A 242 12.66 -7.80 -3.82
N GLN A 243 11.77 -7.71 -4.82
CA GLN A 243 10.57 -6.86 -4.76
C GLN A 243 9.37 -7.54 -4.09
N ILE A 244 9.39 -8.87 -3.96
CA ILE A 244 8.31 -9.64 -3.34
C ILE A 244 8.86 -10.46 -2.20
N ILE A 245 8.20 -10.40 -1.04
CA ILE A 245 8.47 -11.22 0.13
C ILE A 245 7.22 -12.01 0.49
N SER A 246 7.36 -13.33 0.58
CA SER A 246 6.37 -14.21 1.21
C SER A 246 6.87 -14.68 2.57
N LEU A 247 6.04 -14.53 3.60
CA LEU A 247 6.37 -14.87 4.98
C LEU A 247 5.38 -15.92 5.51
N THR A 248 5.92 -16.92 6.20
CA THR A 248 5.17 -17.75 7.14
C THR A 248 5.68 -17.51 8.56
N GLY A 249 4.80 -17.63 9.54
CA GLY A 249 5.11 -17.40 10.94
C GLY A 249 4.09 -18.11 11.82
N GLY A 250 4.34 -18.14 13.12
CA GLY A 250 3.51 -18.84 14.08
C GLY A 250 4.34 -19.67 15.03
N GLY A 251 3.84 -20.85 15.37
CA GLY A 251 4.36 -21.70 16.42
C GLY A 251 3.37 -21.79 17.58
N TYR A 252 3.88 -22.00 18.78
CA TYR A 252 3.07 -21.96 20.00
C TYR A 252 3.10 -20.56 20.61
N CYS A 253 2.61 -19.58 19.85
CA CYS A 253 2.70 -18.14 20.10
C CYS A 253 4.05 -17.56 19.70
N GLY A 254 4.37 -17.79 18.43
CA GLY A 254 5.49 -17.16 17.76
C GLY A 254 5.04 -16.32 16.57
N TRP A 255 6.02 -15.63 16.00
CA TRP A 255 5.83 -14.72 14.88
C TRP A 255 7.07 -14.66 14.00
N THR A 256 6.87 -14.14 12.79
CA THR A 256 7.94 -13.72 11.89
C THR A 256 7.82 -12.23 11.67
N CYS A 257 8.92 -11.49 11.85
CA CYS A 257 8.97 -10.04 11.73
C CYS A 257 10.33 -9.56 11.22
N PRO A 258 10.46 -8.30 10.75
CA PRO A 258 11.76 -7.71 10.46
C PRO A 258 12.66 -7.71 11.70
N VAL A 259 13.97 -7.88 11.53
CA VAL A 259 14.95 -7.93 12.63
C VAL A 259 14.91 -6.67 13.52
N GLY A 260 14.54 -5.50 12.97
CA GLY A 260 14.37 -4.28 13.74
C GLY A 260 13.22 -4.32 14.77
N ALA A 261 12.25 -5.22 14.59
CA ALA A 261 11.15 -5.47 15.51
C ALA A 261 11.45 -6.68 16.41
N ALA A 262 12.51 -6.59 17.21
CA ALA A 262 13.11 -7.74 17.87
C ALA A 262 12.25 -8.38 18.98
N ASP A 263 11.34 -7.61 19.59
CA ASP A 263 10.42 -8.08 20.62
C ASP A 263 8.93 -8.07 20.18
N GLU A 264 8.07 -8.72 20.97
CA GLU A 264 6.64 -8.85 20.67
C GLU A 264 5.96 -7.48 20.54
N LYS A 265 6.29 -6.53 21.43
CA LYS A 265 5.69 -5.20 21.41
C LYS A 265 6.04 -4.47 20.11
N GLN A 266 7.29 -4.54 19.67
CA GLN A 266 7.73 -3.94 18.41
C GLN A 266 7.14 -4.65 17.19
N ALA A 267 6.99 -5.97 17.21
CA ALA A 267 6.36 -6.72 16.15
C ALA A 267 4.86 -6.33 16.01
N VAL A 268 4.18 -6.13 17.14
CA VAL A 268 2.77 -5.73 17.18
C VAL A 268 2.58 -4.26 16.83
N ASP A 269 3.34 -3.36 17.43
CA ASP A 269 3.15 -1.92 17.27
C ASP A 269 3.76 -1.40 15.96
N GLY A 270 4.84 -2.02 15.50
CA GLY A 270 5.61 -1.62 14.34
C GLY A 270 6.56 -0.46 14.59
N GLY A 271 7.26 -0.04 13.54
CA GLY A 271 8.30 0.99 13.61
C GLY A 271 9.07 1.11 12.29
N TRP A 272 10.10 1.95 12.25
CA TRP A 272 10.96 2.12 11.08
C TRP A 272 11.92 0.92 10.92
N PHE A 273 11.42 -0.20 10.39
CA PHE A 273 12.12 -1.49 10.47
C PHE A 273 12.47 -2.13 9.12
N ILE A 274 11.96 -1.59 8.01
CA ILE A 274 12.24 -2.13 6.67
C ILE A 274 12.95 -1.06 5.87
N LYS A 275 14.18 -1.33 5.45
CA LYS A 275 14.91 -0.49 4.51
C LYS A 275 14.56 -0.92 3.09
N LEU A 276 14.36 0.05 2.21
CA LEU A 276 14.27 -0.15 0.77
C LEU A 276 15.56 0.28 0.08
N GLU A 277 15.81 -0.32 -1.07
CA GLU A 277 16.83 0.09 -2.04
C GLU A 277 16.18 0.42 -3.37
N VAL A 278 16.77 1.37 -4.10
CA VAL A 278 16.37 1.64 -5.48
C VAL A 278 16.94 0.56 -6.38
N ILE A 279 16.12 0.05 -7.28
CA ILE A 279 16.56 -0.86 -8.34
C ILE A 279 17.36 -0.02 -9.33
N SER A 280 18.67 -0.30 -9.40
CA SER A 280 19.53 0.35 -10.38
C SER A 280 19.12 -0.13 -11.77
N ASN A 281 18.59 0.77 -12.60
CA ASN A 281 18.46 0.49 -14.03
C ASN A 281 19.88 0.28 -14.57
N LYS A 282 20.18 -0.93 -15.06
CA LYS A 282 21.39 -1.17 -15.85
C LYS A 282 21.29 -0.49 -17.20
#